data_AF-A0A957LBW4-F1
#
_entry.id   AF-A0A957LBW4-F1
#
_cell.length_a   1.000
_cell.length_b   1.000
_cell.length_c   1.000
_cell.angle_alpha   90.00
_cell.angle_beta   90.00
_cell.angle_gamma   90.00
#
_symmetry.space_group_name_H-M   'P 1'
#
loop_
_entity.id
_entity.type
_entity.pdbx_description
1 polymer ?
#
loop_
_entity_poly.entity_id
_entity_poly.type
_entity_poly.pdbx_seq_one_letter_code
_entity_poly.pdbx_strand_id
1 'polypeptide(L)'
;MQGVIAAGDQITAEVGAKILAQGGNAVDAAVGAAFASFMSEIGVVHLGGSGIAQIYDPHTATSKVYDFFSSMPGLGYSGDIDTNQLDFHKVVVDFGATTQDF
;
A
#
# COMPACT_ATOMS: atom_id res chain seq x y z
N MET A 1 18.81 15.51 7.25
CA MET A 1 18.09 15.28 8.52
C MET A 1 18.55 13.92 9.08
N GLN A 2 18.67 13.72 10.39
CA GLN A 2 18.91 12.37 10.94
C GLN A 2 17.55 11.68 11.06
N GLY A 3 17.29 10.71 10.19
CA GLY A 3 16.07 9.93 10.16
C GLY A 3 16.39 8.47 9.82
N VAL A 4 15.50 7.57 10.21
CA VAL A 4 15.63 6.14 9.97
C VAL A 4 14.40 5.67 9.21
N ILE A 5 14.60 4.75 8.27
CA ILE A 5 13.53 4.09 7.52
C ILE A 5 13.77 2.59 7.50
N ALA A 6 12.69 1.83 7.59
CA ALA A 6 12.67 0.39 7.45
C ALA A 6 11.58 0.01 6.44
N ALA A 7 11.84 -1.02 5.63
CA ALA A 7 10.94 -1.48 4.58
C ALA A 7 11.11 -2.99 4.33
N GLY A 8 10.20 -3.58 3.53
CA GLY A 8 10.22 -5.00 3.18
C GLY A 8 11.38 -5.37 2.26
N ASP A 9 11.72 -4.50 1.31
CA ASP A 9 12.87 -4.66 0.41
C ASP A 9 13.98 -3.61 0.65
N GLN A 10 15.22 -3.99 0.32
CA GLN A 10 16.38 -3.10 0.44
C GLN A 10 16.25 -1.86 -0.45
N ILE A 11 15.79 -1.99 -1.69
CA ILE A 11 15.64 -0.87 -2.63
C ILE A 11 14.59 0.11 -2.11
N THR A 12 13.48 -0.40 -1.57
CA THR A 12 12.44 0.41 -0.92
C THR A 12 13.03 1.28 0.20
N ALA A 13 13.81 0.67 1.10
CA ALA A 13 14.46 1.39 2.20
C ALA A 13 15.49 2.42 1.72
N GLU A 14 16.30 2.08 0.70
CA GLU A 14 17.31 2.96 0.14
C GLU A 14 16.71 4.22 -0.51
N VAL A 15 15.59 4.09 -1.22
CA VAL A 15 14.91 5.23 -1.81
C VAL A 15 14.40 6.19 -0.73
N GLY A 16 13.75 5.66 0.31
CA GLY A 16 13.31 6.47 1.44
C GLY A 16 14.47 7.16 2.17
N ALA A 17 15.58 6.43 2.37
CA ALA A 17 16.78 6.99 3.00
C ALA A 17 17.41 8.12 2.16
N LYS A 18 17.42 7.99 0.82
CA LYS A 18 17.87 9.05 -0.09
C LYS A 18 17.01 10.31 0.04
N ILE A 19 15.69 10.17 0.17
CA ILE A 19 14.78 11.33 0.34
C ILE A 19 15.02 12.04 1.67
N LEU A 20 15.21 11.30 2.77
CA LEU A 20 15.59 11.88 4.06
C LEU A 20 16.94 12.61 4.00
N ALA A 21 17.91 12.05 3.27
CA ALA A 21 19.22 12.66 3.06
C ALA A 21 19.14 13.96 2.25
N GLN A 22 18.20 14.04 1.30
CA GLN A 22 17.92 15.24 0.50
C GLN A 22 17.13 16.32 1.26
N GLY A 23 16.76 16.06 2.52
CA GLY A 23 16.05 17.01 3.38
C GLY A 23 14.54 16.86 3.40
N GLY A 24 13.99 15.81 2.77
CA GLY A 24 12.58 15.43 2.92
C GLY A 24 12.23 15.03 4.34
N ASN A 25 10.95 15.13 4.68
CA ASN A 25 10.41 14.70 5.97
C ASN A 25 10.05 13.19 5.95
N ALA A 26 9.51 12.68 7.07
CA ALA A 26 9.10 11.27 7.19
C ALA A 26 8.01 10.84 6.19
N VAL A 27 7.10 11.75 5.84
CA VAL A 27 6.02 11.50 4.86
C VAL A 27 6.59 11.45 3.44
N ASP A 28 7.47 12.39 3.07
CA ASP A 28 8.13 12.38 1.75
C ASP A 28 8.91 11.07 1.54
N ALA A 29 9.64 10.65 2.57
CA ALA A 29 10.40 9.41 2.55
C ALA A 29 9.50 8.17 2.42
N ALA A 30 8.39 8.12 3.16
CA ALA A 30 7.41 7.04 3.07
C ALA A 30 6.74 6.97 1.69
N VAL A 31 6.40 8.11 1.09
CA VAL A 31 5.80 8.18 -0.25
C VAL A 31 6.78 7.69 -1.31
N GLY A 32 8.03 8.14 -1.29
CA GLY A 32 9.03 7.65 -2.24
C GLY A 32 9.37 6.18 -2.07
N ALA A 33 9.43 5.70 -0.82
CA ALA A 33 9.56 4.28 -0.53
C ALA A 33 8.36 3.48 -1.10
N ALA A 34 7.12 3.94 -0.90
CA ALA A 34 5.93 3.28 -1.46
C ALA A 34 5.98 3.18 -3.00
N PHE A 35 6.48 4.20 -3.70
CA PHE A 35 6.68 4.12 -5.14
C PHE A 35 7.74 3.09 -5.56
N ALA A 36 8.81 2.94 -4.78
CA ALA A 36 9.85 1.95 -5.03
C ALA A 36 9.40 0.51 -4.69
N SER A 37 8.55 0.34 -3.67
CA SER A 37 8.07 -0.98 -3.26
C SER A 37 7.15 -1.60 -4.31
N PHE A 38 6.41 -0.83 -5.11
CA PHE A 38 5.64 -1.38 -6.23
C PHE A 38 6.51 -2.16 -7.25
N MET A 39 7.78 -1.79 -7.38
CA MET A 39 8.70 -2.45 -8.30
C MET A 39 9.47 -3.61 -7.64
N SER A 40 9.84 -3.46 -6.38
CA SER A 40 10.70 -4.40 -5.66
C SER A 40 9.92 -5.46 -4.86
N GLU A 41 8.67 -5.17 -4.50
CA GLU A 41 7.80 -5.98 -3.65
C GLU A 41 6.49 -6.34 -4.38
N ILE A 42 6.58 -6.64 -5.69
CA ILE A 42 5.43 -6.79 -6.61
C ILE A 42 4.37 -7.83 -6.16
N GLY A 43 4.77 -8.81 -5.36
CA GLY A 43 3.86 -9.83 -4.82
C GLY A 43 2.93 -9.33 -3.72
N VAL A 44 3.23 -8.18 -3.10
CA VAL A 44 2.51 -7.67 -1.91
C VAL A 44 2.16 -6.18 -1.98
N VAL A 45 2.84 -5.38 -2.83
CA VAL A 45 2.54 -3.95 -3.01
C VAL A 45 2.19 -3.66 -4.46
N HIS A 46 1.07 -2.97 -4.69
CA HIS A 46 0.62 -2.59 -6.03
C HIS A 46 -0.12 -1.25 -6.06
N LEU A 47 -0.05 -0.54 -7.17
CA LEU A 47 -0.74 0.76 -7.38
C LEU A 47 -2.27 0.66 -7.36
N GLY A 48 -2.82 -0.49 -7.78
CA GLY A 48 -4.26 -0.78 -7.69
C GLY A 48 -4.69 -1.33 -6.34
N GLY A 49 -3.76 -1.40 -5.37
CA GLY A 49 -4.00 -1.92 -4.04
C GLY A 49 -4.65 -0.88 -3.12
N SER A 50 -4.46 -1.10 -1.83
CA SER A 50 -5.07 -0.32 -0.75
C SER A 50 -4.13 -0.34 0.45
N GLY A 51 -4.28 0.62 1.36
CA GLY A 51 -3.42 0.68 2.54
C GLY A 51 -3.84 1.76 3.53
N ILE A 52 -3.07 1.87 4.61
CA ILE A 52 -3.30 2.84 5.67
C ILE A 52 -1.98 3.57 5.93
N ALA A 53 -2.04 4.89 6.06
CA ALA A 53 -0.91 5.67 6.55
C ALA A 53 -1.25 6.29 7.91
N GLN A 54 -0.46 5.96 8.93
CA GLN A 54 -0.53 6.61 10.23
C GLN A 54 0.61 7.61 10.35
N ILE A 55 0.27 8.86 10.62
CA ILE A 55 1.22 9.98 10.69
C ILE A 55 1.08 10.64 12.05
N TYR A 56 2.20 10.74 12.77
CA TYR A 56 2.30 11.52 13.99
C TYR A 56 2.92 12.89 13.68
N ASP A 57 2.23 13.96 14.07
CA ASP A 57 2.75 15.31 14.00
C ASP A 57 3.24 15.76 15.38
N PRO A 58 4.57 15.86 15.60
CA PRO A 58 5.13 16.25 16.88
C PRO A 58 4.87 17.72 17.24
N HIS A 59 4.55 18.58 16.27
CA HIS A 59 4.27 20.00 16.53
C HIS A 59 2.91 20.19 17.20
N THR A 60 1.94 19.36 16.82
CA THR A 60 0.58 19.39 17.39
C THR A 60 0.36 18.28 18.42
N ALA A 61 1.30 17.35 18.56
CA ALA A 61 1.16 16.13 19.36
C ALA A 61 -0.08 15.31 18.99
N THR A 62 -0.41 15.26 17.69
CA THR A 62 -1.58 14.53 17.18
C THR A 62 -1.18 13.42 16.23
N SER A 63 -1.98 12.36 16.19
CA SER A 63 -1.89 11.31 15.18
C SER A 63 -3.06 11.44 14.21
N LYS A 64 -2.79 11.27 12.92
CA LYS A 64 -3.79 11.17 11.87
C LYS A 64 -3.62 9.85 11.13
N VAL A 65 -4.74 9.20 10.85
CA VAL A 65 -4.79 7.99 10.03
C VAL A 65 -5.47 8.35 8.73
N TYR A 66 -4.80 8.04 7.62
CA TYR A 66 -5.36 8.10 6.29
C TYR A 66 -5.71 6.68 5.86
N ASP A 67 -6.99 6.46 5.63
CA ASP A 67 -7.50 5.20 5.08
C ASP A 67 -7.57 5.33 3.55
N PHE A 68 -6.74 4.55 2.86
CA PHE A 68 -6.71 4.45 1.41
C PHE A 68 -7.32 3.12 0.92
N PHE A 69 -8.14 2.45 1.73
CA PHE A 69 -8.88 1.28 1.26
C PHE A 69 -9.85 1.64 0.15
N SER A 70 -9.81 0.83 -0.90
CA SER A 70 -10.68 0.97 -2.04
C SER A 70 -12.09 0.53 -1.69
N SER A 71 -13.08 1.32 -2.10
CA SER A 71 -14.48 0.92 -2.05
C SER A 71 -14.73 -0.17 -3.09
N MET A 72 -15.45 -1.22 -2.70
CA MET A 72 -15.96 -2.19 -3.67
C MET A 72 -16.88 -1.49 -4.68
N PRO A 73 -16.76 -1.80 -5.98
CA PRO A 73 -17.73 -1.35 -6.98
C PRO A 73 -19.16 -1.76 -6.59
N GLY A 74 -20.15 -0.91 -6.93
CA GLY A 74 -21.56 -1.18 -6.64
C GLY A 74 -22.11 -0.49 -5.39
N LEU A 75 -21.36 0.43 -4.76
CA LEU A 75 -21.87 1.27 -3.69
C LEU A 75 -23.11 2.06 -4.16
N GLY A 76 -24.26 1.80 -3.54
CA GLY A 76 -25.54 2.40 -3.91
C GLY A 76 -26.29 1.71 -5.05
N TYR A 77 -25.77 0.59 -5.57
CA TYR A 77 -26.49 -0.25 -6.53
C TYR A 77 -27.63 -0.99 -5.83
N SER A 78 -28.84 -0.89 -6.39
CA SER A 78 -30.07 -1.48 -5.85
C SER A 78 -30.73 -2.50 -6.79
N GLY A 79 -30.08 -2.81 -7.92
CA GLY A 79 -30.53 -3.86 -8.83
C GLY A 79 -30.05 -5.24 -8.40
N ASP A 80 -30.60 -6.27 -9.03
CA ASP A 80 -30.09 -7.63 -8.89
C ASP A 80 -28.78 -7.77 -9.67
N ILE A 81 -27.75 -8.34 -9.04
CA ILE A 81 -26.49 -8.66 -9.71
C ILE A 81 -26.70 -9.93 -10.53
N ASP A 82 -26.67 -9.83 -11.86
CA ASP A 82 -26.59 -11.00 -12.73
C ASP A 82 -25.20 -11.62 -12.63
N THR A 83 -25.08 -12.62 -11.77
CA THR A 83 -23.82 -13.36 -11.55
C THR A 83 -23.26 -14.02 -12.82
N ASN A 84 -24.09 -14.23 -13.87
CA ASN A 84 -23.60 -14.77 -15.15
C ASN A 84 -22.86 -13.73 -16.01
N GLN A 85 -22.95 -12.44 -15.66
CA GLN A 85 -22.23 -11.35 -16.34
C GLN A 85 -20.95 -10.91 -15.63
N LEU A 86 -20.65 -11.50 -14.46
CA LEU A 86 -19.43 -11.20 -13.74
C LEU A 86 -18.24 -11.87 -14.45
N ASP A 87 -17.29 -11.07 -14.93
CA ASP A 87 -15.98 -11.56 -15.41
C ASP A 87 -15.00 -11.74 -14.25
N PHE A 88 -15.46 -12.35 -13.16
CA PHE A 88 -14.66 -12.68 -11.99
C PHE A 88 -14.80 -14.18 -11.74
N HIS A 89 -13.68 -14.88 -11.67
CA HIS A 89 -13.63 -16.30 -11.39
C HIS A 89 -12.52 -16.55 -10.37
N LYS A 90 -12.76 -17.52 -9.47
CA LYS A 90 -11.81 -17.87 -8.42
C LYS A 90 -10.46 -18.24 -9.03
N VAL A 91 -9.40 -17.63 -8.54
CA VAL A 91 -8.01 -17.97 -8.87
C VAL A 91 -7.35 -18.57 -7.62
N VAL A 92 -6.70 -19.72 -7.78
CA VAL A 92 -5.92 -20.34 -6.71
C VAL A 92 -4.44 -20.06 -6.94
N VAL A 93 -3.81 -19.39 -5.98
CA VAL A 93 -2.36 -19.15 -5.98
C VAL A 93 -1.71 -20.07 -4.95
N ASP A 94 -0.66 -20.78 -5.38
CA ASP A 94 0.14 -21.68 -4.53
C ASP A 94 1.46 -21.00 -4.13
N PHE A 95 1.66 -20.78 -2.84
CA PHE A 95 2.87 -20.21 -2.26
C PHE A 95 3.85 -21.28 -1.72
N GLY A 96 3.64 -22.55 -2.10
CA GLY A 96 4.42 -23.71 -1.70
C GLY A 96 4.01 -24.26 -0.32
N ALA A 97 4.01 -23.43 0.71
CA ALA A 97 3.59 -23.83 2.06
C ALA A 97 2.07 -23.72 2.28
N THR A 98 1.39 -22.92 1.46
CA THR A 98 -0.06 -22.69 1.54
C THR A 98 -0.61 -22.32 0.18
N THR A 99 -1.91 -22.56 -0.03
CA THR A 99 -2.67 -22.01 -1.15
C THR A 99 -3.60 -20.91 -0.67
N GLN A 100 -3.89 -19.94 -1.53
CA GLN A 100 -4.89 -18.90 -1.27
C GLN A 100 -5.84 -18.77 -2.46
N ASP A 101 -7.13 -18.68 -2.14
CA ASP A 101 -8.18 -18.38 -3.11
C ASP A 101 -8.37 -16.87 -3.21
N PHE A 102 -8.40 -16.35 -4.43
CA PHE A 102 -8.75 -14.97 -4.78
C PHE A 102 -9.99 -14.95 -5.66
#